data_AF-A0A3D5J1T0-F1
#
_entry.id   AF-A0A3D5J1T0-F1
#
_cell.length_a   1.000
_cell.length_b   1.000
_cell.length_c   1.000
_cell.angle_alpha   90.00
_cell.angle_beta   90.00
_cell.angle_gamma   90.00
#
_symmetry.space_group_name_H-M   'P 1'
#
loop_
_entity.id
_entity.type
_entity.pdbx_description
1 polymer ?
#
loop_
_entity_poly.entity_id
_entity_poly.type
_entity_poly.pdbx_seq_one_letter_code
_entity_poly.pdbx_strand_id
1 'polypeptide(L)'
;MRGLLLVVLILCLKTMSAQSKQVDIRDNYQKIFGVEMLEFGNQKFPKPTVKKLKKSDPLYMLTEKNKVILLNLFTDYSGFREFSQVKGIEDSISLQKEFYSFLNADAQFGDLMDKISEKINNGKFIDTVTIDQLTDVASKYFYIKGIDEQGRYEGKVCGGLNGNSANPSIKHPFIEAFSVAAILENFQKGNNLYDQFVRGMKNLNKIQFSENQEQRLLEARGAMYLFMFNNQEFRDTLISEYEKRKQVLPFYLKV
;
A
#
# COMPACT_ATOMS: atom_id res chain seq x y z
N MET A 1 -15.58 -45.41 -40.99
CA MET A 1 -16.39 -44.42 -40.24
C MET A 1 -16.43 -44.60 -38.71
N ARG A 2 -15.75 -45.59 -38.10
CA ARG A 2 -15.69 -45.74 -36.63
C ARG A 2 -14.51 -45.03 -35.96
N GLY A 3 -13.41 -44.77 -36.70
CA GLY A 3 -12.24 -44.06 -36.18
C GLY A 3 -12.38 -42.52 -36.13
N LEU A 4 -13.24 -41.93 -36.98
CA LEU A 4 -13.39 -40.47 -37.03
C LEU A 4 -14.24 -39.92 -35.87
N LEU A 5 -15.18 -40.72 -35.35
CA LEU A 5 -16.06 -40.35 -34.23
C LEU A 5 -15.31 -40.30 -32.89
N LEU A 6 -14.24 -41.08 -32.72
CA LEU A 6 -13.48 -41.12 -31.47
C LEU A 6 -12.54 -39.91 -31.32
N VAL A 7 -12.04 -39.36 -32.43
CA VAL A 7 -11.14 -38.18 -32.42
C VAL A 7 -11.91 -36.90 -32.09
N VAL A 8 -13.16 -36.78 -32.54
CA VAL A 8 -14.02 -35.63 -32.21
C VAL A 8 -14.43 -35.62 -30.73
N LEU A 9 -14.62 -36.78 -30.10
CA LEU A 9 -14.96 -36.87 -28.67
C LEU A 9 -13.79 -36.48 -27.74
N ILE A 10 -12.55 -36.79 -28.13
CA ILE A 10 -11.33 -36.44 -27.37
C ILE A 10 -11.00 -34.94 -27.50
N LEU A 11 -11.35 -34.31 -28.62
CA LEU A 11 -11.20 -32.86 -28.80
C LEU A 11 -12.24 -32.03 -28.02
N CYS A 12 -13.45 -32.56 -27.80
CA CYS A 12 -14.46 -31.89 -26.96
C CYS A 12 -14.17 -31.97 -25.45
N LEU A 13 -13.38 -32.94 -24.99
CA LEU A 13 -13.01 -33.07 -23.57
C LEU A 13 -11.88 -32.12 -23.13
N LYS A 14 -11.17 -31.49 -24.07
CA LYS A 14 -10.14 -30.48 -23.75
C LYS A 14 -10.65 -29.04 -23.73
N THR A 15 -11.93 -28.81 -24.00
CA THR A 15 -12.59 -27.50 -23.87
C THR A 15 -13.47 -27.40 -22.64
N MET A 16 -13.27 -28.25 -21.63
CA MET A 16 -13.46 -27.77 -20.26
C MET A 16 -12.37 -26.73 -20.02
N SER A 17 -12.61 -25.52 -20.52
CA SER A 17 -11.95 -24.33 -20.02
C SER A 17 -11.95 -24.47 -18.52
N ALA A 18 -10.75 -24.43 -17.92
CA ALA A 18 -10.64 -24.13 -16.51
C ALA A 18 -11.36 -22.80 -16.35
N GLN A 19 -12.64 -22.85 -16.00
CA GLN A 19 -13.41 -21.71 -15.57
C GLN A 19 -12.76 -21.36 -14.24
N SER A 20 -11.68 -20.57 -14.32
CA SER A 20 -11.00 -20.05 -13.15
C SER A 20 -12.11 -19.41 -12.35
N LYS A 21 -12.44 -19.99 -11.19
CA LYS A 21 -13.46 -19.43 -10.31
C LYS A 21 -13.08 -17.97 -10.13
N GLN A 22 -13.94 -17.10 -10.62
CA GLN A 22 -13.78 -15.67 -10.46
C GLN A 22 -13.63 -15.40 -8.96
N VAL A 23 -12.54 -14.74 -8.59
CA VAL A 23 -12.22 -14.46 -7.21
C VAL A 23 -12.81 -13.10 -6.87
N ASP A 24 -13.78 -13.11 -5.95
CA ASP A 24 -14.27 -11.89 -5.33
C ASP A 24 -13.61 -11.73 -3.96
N ILE A 25 -12.87 -10.65 -3.78
CA ILE A 25 -12.19 -10.34 -2.52
C ILE A 25 -13.18 -10.07 -1.39
N ARG A 26 -14.35 -9.47 -1.69
CA ARG A 26 -15.39 -9.12 -0.70
C ARG A 26 -15.99 -10.37 -0.07
N ASP A 27 -16.32 -11.36 -0.90
CA ASP A 27 -16.77 -12.69 -0.46
C ASP A 27 -15.73 -13.42 0.41
N ASN A 28 -14.48 -12.96 0.38
CA ASN A 28 -13.35 -13.56 1.09
C ASN A 28 -12.80 -12.67 2.21
N TYR A 29 -13.49 -11.62 2.64
CA TYR A 29 -12.98 -10.73 3.69
C TYR A 29 -12.57 -11.46 4.97
N GLN A 30 -13.39 -12.39 5.46
CA GLN A 30 -13.06 -13.15 6.67
C GLN A 30 -11.83 -14.05 6.52
N LYS A 31 -11.51 -14.43 5.28
CA LYS A 31 -10.35 -15.24 4.95
C LYS A 31 -9.08 -14.40 4.83
N ILE A 32 -9.21 -13.16 4.35
CA ILE A 32 -8.09 -12.25 4.05
C ILE A 32 -7.74 -11.36 5.25
N PHE A 33 -8.74 -10.83 5.92
CA PHE A 33 -8.59 -9.81 6.96
C PHE A 33 -8.92 -10.38 8.34
N GLY A 34 -8.38 -9.72 9.35
CA GLY A 34 -8.74 -9.90 10.75
C GLY A 34 -8.47 -8.63 11.55
N VAL A 35 -8.80 -8.69 12.83
CA VAL A 35 -8.48 -7.63 13.80
C VAL A 35 -7.97 -8.25 15.10
N GLU A 36 -6.94 -7.66 15.68
CA GLU A 36 -6.37 -8.05 16.97
C GLU A 36 -6.42 -6.87 17.92
N MET A 37 -6.63 -7.10 19.22
CA MET A 37 -6.48 -6.04 20.21
C MET A 37 -5.00 -5.93 20.58
N LEU A 38 -4.37 -4.80 20.25
CA LEU A 38 -3.04 -4.47 20.73
C LEU A 38 -3.11 -3.72 22.04
N GLU A 39 -2.23 -4.07 22.97
CA GLU A 39 -2.08 -3.39 24.25
C GLU A 39 -0.75 -2.64 24.26
N PHE A 40 -0.78 -1.37 24.67
CA PHE A 40 0.40 -0.53 24.78
C PHE A 40 0.28 0.32 26.05
N GLY A 41 0.99 -0.12 27.09
CA GLY A 41 0.73 0.37 28.44
C GLY A 41 -0.72 0.09 28.87
N ASN A 42 -1.43 1.13 29.32
CA ASN A 42 -2.83 1.02 29.76
C ASN A 42 -3.85 1.24 28.64
N GLN A 43 -3.41 1.40 27.39
CA GLN A 43 -4.29 1.62 26.26
C GLN A 43 -4.42 0.35 25.43
N LYS A 44 -5.66 0.03 25.04
CA LYS A 44 -5.97 -1.02 24.07
C LYS A 44 -6.45 -0.38 22.78
N PHE A 45 -5.92 -0.83 21.66
CA PHE A 45 -6.38 -0.42 20.34
C PHE A 45 -6.51 -1.61 19.40
N PRO A 46 -7.59 -1.68 18.63
CA PRO A 46 -7.74 -2.67 17.58
C PRO A 46 -6.73 -2.42 16.46
N LYS A 47 -6.16 -3.50 15.95
CA LYS A 47 -5.17 -3.53 14.90
C LYS A 47 -5.67 -4.45 13.77
N PRO A 48 -5.98 -3.89 12.60
CA PRO A 48 -6.27 -4.71 11.43
C PRO A 48 -5.06 -5.57 11.06
N THR A 49 -5.34 -6.78 10.62
CA THR A 49 -4.34 -7.75 10.18
C THR A 49 -4.74 -8.34 8.83
N VAL A 50 -3.74 -8.79 8.08
CA VAL A 50 -3.92 -9.60 6.86
C VAL A 50 -3.45 -11.00 7.17
N LYS A 51 -4.34 -11.98 6.99
CA LYS A 51 -4.12 -13.39 7.27
C LYS A 51 -3.27 -14.01 6.16
N LYS A 52 -2.33 -14.86 6.57
CA LYS A 52 -1.50 -15.62 5.63
C LYS A 52 -2.30 -16.76 5.02
N LEU A 53 -2.31 -16.85 3.69
CA LEU A 53 -2.99 -17.93 2.97
C LEU A 53 -2.01 -19.02 2.54
N LYS A 54 -2.53 -20.21 2.23
CA LYS A 54 -1.74 -21.30 1.66
C LYS A 54 -1.33 -20.94 0.23
N LYS A 55 -0.17 -21.40 -0.23
CA LYS A 55 0.32 -21.14 -1.61
C LYS A 55 -0.63 -21.61 -2.72
N SER A 56 -1.47 -22.61 -2.43
CA SER A 56 -2.50 -23.11 -3.35
C SER A 56 -3.72 -22.20 -3.47
N ASP A 57 -3.83 -21.18 -2.61
CA ASP A 57 -4.94 -20.25 -2.62
C ASP A 57 -4.79 -19.22 -3.74
N PRO A 58 -5.84 -18.95 -4.54
CA PRO A 58 -5.74 -17.95 -5.60
C PRO A 58 -5.46 -16.53 -5.07
N LEU A 59 -5.74 -16.26 -3.79
CA LEU A 59 -5.44 -14.99 -3.13
C LEU A 59 -4.09 -14.95 -2.41
N TYR A 60 -3.27 -16.00 -2.51
CA TYR A 60 -1.97 -16.07 -1.83
C TYR A 60 -1.05 -14.89 -2.15
N MET A 61 -0.94 -14.52 -3.43
CA MET A 61 -0.07 -13.41 -3.86
C MET A 61 -0.54 -12.06 -3.33
N LEU A 62 -1.86 -11.90 -3.17
CA LEU A 62 -2.45 -10.71 -2.57
C LEU A 62 -2.04 -10.60 -1.10
N THR A 63 -2.16 -11.67 -0.31
CA THR A 63 -1.90 -11.59 1.14
C THR A 63 -0.43 -11.68 1.50
N GLU A 64 0.39 -12.46 0.78
CA GLU A 64 1.80 -12.66 1.10
C GLU A 64 2.66 -11.44 0.74
N LYS A 65 2.52 -10.92 -0.49
CA LYS A 65 3.39 -9.85 -1.00
C LYS A 65 2.79 -8.44 -0.88
N ASN A 66 1.47 -8.34 -0.69
CA ASN A 66 0.76 -7.06 -0.73
C ASN A 66 0.03 -6.73 0.59
N LYS A 67 0.39 -7.38 1.70
CA LYS A 67 -0.19 -7.11 3.03
C LYS A 67 -0.16 -5.62 3.41
N VAL A 68 0.96 -4.95 3.16
CA VAL A 68 1.12 -3.53 3.52
C VAL A 68 0.23 -2.65 2.66
N ILE A 69 0.06 -2.99 1.37
CA ILE A 69 -0.85 -2.28 0.47
C ILE A 69 -2.29 -2.42 0.96
N LEU A 70 -2.72 -3.65 1.25
CA LEU A 70 -4.07 -3.91 1.77
C LEU A 70 -4.35 -3.16 3.08
N LEU A 71 -3.40 -3.18 4.02
CA LEU A 71 -3.52 -2.46 5.28
C LEU A 71 -3.56 -0.94 5.07
N ASN A 72 -2.75 -0.37 4.18
CA ASN A 72 -2.80 1.08 3.90
C ASN A 72 -4.11 1.47 3.20
N LEU A 73 -4.59 0.68 2.23
CA LEU A 73 -5.90 0.93 1.61
C LEU A 73 -7.02 0.89 2.66
N PHE A 74 -6.98 -0.05 3.59
CA PHE A 74 -7.94 -0.10 4.67
C PHE A 74 -7.81 1.12 5.59
N THR A 75 -6.62 1.39 6.10
CA THR A 75 -6.39 2.42 7.12
C THR A 75 -6.64 3.85 6.61
N ASP A 76 -6.25 4.15 5.36
CA ASP A 76 -6.33 5.51 4.82
C ASP A 76 -7.65 5.77 4.06
N TYR A 77 -8.28 4.71 3.53
CA TYR A 77 -9.43 4.82 2.63
C TYR A 77 -10.69 4.04 3.06
N SER A 78 -10.73 3.56 4.30
CA SER A 78 -11.99 3.12 4.93
C SER A 78 -12.55 4.20 5.85
N GLY A 79 -13.86 4.12 6.13
CA GLY A 79 -14.51 4.89 7.18
C GLY A 79 -14.05 4.52 8.61
N PHE A 80 -13.13 3.56 8.77
CA PHE A 80 -12.68 3.01 10.04
C PHE A 80 -11.57 3.84 10.71
N ARG A 81 -11.56 5.16 10.49
CA ARG A 81 -10.39 5.99 10.84
C ARG A 81 -10.10 6.12 12.33
N GLU A 82 -11.12 5.97 13.18
CA GLU A 82 -10.95 6.18 14.62
C GLU A 82 -11.11 4.92 15.46
N PHE A 83 -11.43 3.78 14.83
CA PHE A 83 -11.68 2.52 15.54
C PHE A 83 -12.70 2.62 16.69
N SER A 84 -13.47 3.71 16.75
CA SER A 84 -14.39 4.03 17.83
C SER A 84 -15.50 2.99 17.94
N GLN A 85 -15.91 2.43 16.80
CA GLN A 85 -16.95 1.41 16.66
C GLN A 85 -16.59 0.08 17.35
N VAL A 86 -15.31 -0.23 17.49
CA VAL A 86 -14.81 -1.47 18.10
C VAL A 86 -14.10 -1.23 19.43
N LYS A 87 -14.10 0.03 19.91
CA LYS A 87 -13.47 0.42 21.17
C LYS A 87 -14.21 -0.23 22.34
N GLY A 88 -13.46 -0.88 23.22
CA GLY A 88 -14.00 -1.53 24.42
C GLY A 88 -14.60 -2.92 24.19
N ILE A 89 -14.54 -3.45 22.96
CA ILE A 89 -14.90 -4.85 22.71
C ILE A 89 -13.73 -5.74 23.13
N GLU A 90 -13.83 -6.37 24.30
CA GLU A 90 -12.78 -7.25 24.83
C GLU A 90 -12.89 -8.68 24.27
N ASP A 91 -14.09 -9.14 23.97
CA ASP A 91 -14.32 -10.47 23.40
C ASP A 91 -13.83 -10.53 21.94
N SER A 92 -12.89 -11.43 21.68
CA SER A 92 -12.28 -11.60 20.37
C SER A 92 -13.27 -12.00 19.27
N ILE A 93 -14.32 -12.77 19.60
CA ILE A 93 -15.33 -13.20 18.62
C ILE A 93 -16.19 -12.02 18.22
N SER A 94 -16.67 -11.25 19.20
CA SER A 94 -17.45 -10.03 18.99
C SER A 94 -16.65 -8.97 18.23
N LEU A 95 -15.37 -8.81 18.55
CA LEU A 95 -14.46 -7.89 17.86
C LEU A 95 -14.33 -8.22 16.38
N GLN A 96 -14.14 -9.51 16.05
CA GLN A 96 -14.06 -9.96 14.65
C GLN A 96 -15.39 -9.78 13.93
N LYS A 97 -16.52 -10.10 14.57
CA LYS A 97 -17.85 -9.94 13.99
C LYS A 97 -18.13 -8.48 13.62
N GLU A 98 -17.85 -7.56 14.54
CA GLU A 98 -18.06 -6.12 14.30
C GLU A 98 -17.15 -5.60 13.19
N PHE A 99 -15.87 -6.01 13.20
CA PHE A 99 -14.93 -5.67 12.14
C PHE A 99 -15.38 -6.16 10.75
N TYR A 100 -15.90 -7.39 10.63
CA TYR A 100 -16.43 -7.88 9.35
C TYR A 100 -17.73 -7.20 8.94
N SER A 101 -18.59 -6.86 9.90
CA SER A 101 -19.81 -6.07 9.64
C SER A 101 -19.44 -4.73 8.99
N PHE A 102 -18.46 -4.04 9.59
CA PHE A 102 -17.92 -2.80 9.06
C PHE A 102 -17.35 -2.97 7.64
N LEU A 103 -16.44 -3.94 7.44
CA LEU A 103 -15.81 -4.17 6.13
C LEU A 103 -16.83 -4.41 5.01
N ASN A 104 -17.90 -5.15 5.30
CA ASN A 104 -18.95 -5.43 4.33
C ASN A 104 -19.81 -4.21 4.00
N ALA A 105 -19.99 -3.30 4.97
CA ALA A 105 -20.78 -2.07 4.81
C ALA A 105 -19.99 -0.91 4.20
N ASP A 106 -18.66 -0.95 4.25
CA ASP A 106 -17.81 0.11 3.70
C ASP A 106 -17.73 0.06 2.18
N ALA A 107 -18.54 0.90 1.52
CA ALA A 107 -18.58 1.01 0.07
C ALA A 107 -17.26 1.53 -0.52
N GLN A 108 -16.56 2.45 0.15
CA GLN A 108 -15.33 3.03 -0.37
C GLN A 108 -14.21 1.98 -0.39
N PHE A 109 -14.08 1.21 0.68
CA PHE A 109 -13.13 0.11 0.73
C PHE A 109 -13.56 -1.03 -0.22
N GLY A 110 -14.85 -1.35 -0.29
CA GLY A 110 -15.43 -2.29 -1.24
C GLY A 110 -15.04 -2.02 -2.68
N ASP A 111 -15.19 -0.78 -3.15
CA ASP A 111 -14.84 -0.35 -4.50
C ASP A 111 -13.35 -0.57 -4.82
N LEU A 112 -12.46 -0.42 -3.83
CA LEU A 112 -11.03 -0.68 -3.99
C LEU A 112 -10.75 -2.18 -4.13
N MET A 113 -11.46 -3.01 -3.37
CA MET A 113 -11.32 -4.47 -3.43
C MET A 113 -11.89 -5.04 -4.73
N ASP A 114 -12.95 -4.44 -5.27
CA ASP A 114 -13.53 -4.81 -6.57
C ASP A 114 -12.52 -4.57 -7.70
N LYS A 115 -11.80 -3.45 -7.67
CA LYS A 115 -10.73 -3.14 -8.65
C LYS A 115 -9.56 -4.13 -8.60
N ILE A 116 -9.18 -4.59 -7.39
CA ILE A 116 -8.16 -5.64 -7.26
C ILE A 116 -8.71 -6.98 -7.77
N SER A 117 -9.97 -7.30 -7.48
CA SER A 117 -10.64 -8.51 -7.99
C SER A 117 -10.68 -8.52 -9.52
N GLU A 118 -11.04 -7.41 -10.16
CA GLU A 118 -10.98 -7.26 -11.62
C GLU A 118 -9.57 -7.48 -12.16
N LYS A 119 -8.55 -6.93 -11.48
CA LYS A 119 -7.15 -7.10 -11.86
C LYS A 119 -6.71 -8.57 -11.81
N ILE A 120 -7.07 -9.28 -10.74
CA ILE A 120 -6.71 -10.69 -10.55
C ILE A 120 -7.41 -11.57 -11.58
N ASN A 121 -8.70 -11.34 -11.81
CA ASN A 121 -9.51 -12.21 -12.66
C ASN A 121 -9.25 -11.97 -14.15
N ASN A 122 -9.14 -10.71 -14.55
CA ASN A 122 -9.20 -10.31 -15.96
C ASN A 122 -7.91 -9.64 -16.43
N GLY A 123 -6.93 -9.44 -15.55
CA GLY A 123 -5.70 -8.70 -15.86
C GLY A 123 -5.90 -7.20 -16.10
N LYS A 124 -7.14 -6.69 -15.97
CA LYS A 124 -7.54 -5.32 -16.28
C LYS A 124 -6.77 -4.30 -15.43
N PHE A 125 -6.21 -3.30 -16.10
CA PHE A 125 -5.67 -2.11 -15.46
C PHE A 125 -6.74 -1.01 -15.47
N ILE A 126 -6.89 -0.31 -14.36
CA ILE A 126 -7.79 0.84 -14.24
C ILE A 126 -7.06 2.15 -14.55
N ASP A 127 -5.73 2.14 -14.55
CA ASP A 127 -4.89 3.31 -14.76
C ASP A 127 -3.53 2.95 -15.37
N THR A 128 -2.88 3.92 -16.01
CA THR A 128 -1.49 3.87 -16.45
C THR A 128 -0.72 5.01 -15.80
N VAL A 129 0.30 4.65 -15.03
CA VAL A 129 1.10 5.58 -14.23
C VAL A 129 2.51 5.60 -14.81
N THR A 130 3.06 6.77 -15.08
CA THR A 130 4.48 6.90 -15.47
C THR A 130 5.38 6.77 -14.25
N ILE A 131 6.65 6.40 -14.45
CA ILE A 131 7.62 6.41 -13.36
C ILE A 131 7.73 7.80 -12.69
N ASP A 132 7.66 8.88 -13.46
CA ASP A 132 7.68 10.24 -12.90
C ASP A 132 6.47 10.52 -11.99
N GLN A 133 5.26 10.10 -12.39
CA GLN A 133 4.07 10.25 -11.56
C GLN A 133 4.16 9.42 -10.28
N LEU A 134 4.63 8.18 -10.38
CA LEU A 134 4.84 7.31 -9.22
C LEU A 134 5.89 7.90 -8.28
N THR A 135 7.00 8.40 -8.81
CA THR A 135 8.07 9.01 -8.03
C THR A 135 7.64 10.34 -7.39
N ASP A 136 6.82 11.15 -8.06
CA ASP A 136 6.21 12.35 -7.47
C ASP A 136 5.40 12.01 -6.21
N VAL A 137 4.49 11.03 -6.31
CA VAL A 137 3.68 10.57 -5.18
C VAL A 137 4.56 10.01 -4.06
N ALA A 138 5.49 9.12 -4.41
CA ALA A 138 6.31 8.42 -3.42
C ALA A 138 7.30 9.34 -2.69
N SER A 139 7.84 10.37 -3.37
CA SER A 139 8.81 11.32 -2.78
C SER A 139 8.23 12.14 -1.64
N LYS A 140 6.91 12.35 -1.64
CA LYS A 140 6.19 13.10 -0.60
C LYS A 140 6.17 12.39 0.76
N TYR A 141 6.48 11.09 0.81
CA TYR A 141 6.62 10.34 2.05
C TYR A 141 7.97 10.55 2.76
N PHE A 142 8.90 11.31 2.17
CA PHE A 142 10.15 11.75 2.79
C PHE A 142 10.03 13.22 3.15
N TYR A 143 9.86 13.52 4.43
CA TYR A 143 9.43 14.85 4.87
C TYR A 143 10.33 15.42 5.96
N ILE A 144 10.53 16.74 5.92
CA ILE A 144 11.14 17.48 7.02
C ILE A 144 10.04 17.92 7.98
N LYS A 145 9.98 17.25 9.14
CA LYS A 145 8.93 17.47 10.14
C LYS A 145 9.13 18.76 10.92
N GLY A 146 10.38 19.18 11.10
CA GLY A 146 10.71 20.34 11.91
C GLY A 146 12.19 20.66 11.90
N ILE A 147 12.55 21.60 12.76
CA ILE A 147 13.92 22.03 13.04
C ILE A 147 14.09 21.90 14.55
N ASP A 148 15.16 21.24 15.00
CA ASP A 148 15.45 21.06 16.42
C ASP A 148 16.02 22.33 17.07
N GLU A 149 16.20 22.29 18.38
CA GLU A 149 16.75 23.41 19.17
C GLU A 149 18.16 23.82 18.76
N GLN A 150 18.90 22.93 18.07
CA GLN A 150 20.24 23.20 17.54
C GLN A 150 20.20 23.72 16.10
N GLY A 151 19.01 23.99 15.56
CA GLY A 151 18.83 24.48 14.21
C GLY A 151 19.01 23.43 13.12
N ARG A 152 19.01 22.13 13.47
CA ARG A 152 19.16 21.02 12.52
C ARG A 152 17.79 20.53 12.04
N TYR A 153 17.71 20.11 10.79
CA TYR A 153 16.48 19.55 10.23
C TYR A 153 16.17 18.18 10.82
N GLU A 154 14.91 17.97 11.19
CA GLU A 154 14.41 16.66 11.59
C GLU A 154 13.60 16.02 10.46
N GLY A 155 13.99 14.80 10.08
CA GLY A 155 13.32 14.03 9.04
C GLY A 155 12.26 13.09 9.58
N LYS A 156 11.27 12.76 8.75
CA LYS A 156 10.26 11.72 8.97
C LYS A 156 10.00 10.99 7.65
N VAL A 157 9.96 9.66 7.70
CA VAL A 157 9.59 8.81 6.57
C VAL A 157 8.32 8.04 6.91
N CYS A 158 7.38 7.97 5.97
CA CYS A 158 6.12 7.23 6.11
C CYS A 158 5.45 7.50 7.47
N GLY A 159 5.06 8.75 7.72
CA GLY A 159 4.49 9.17 9.00
C GLY A 159 3.05 8.73 9.23
N GLY A 160 2.79 7.41 9.22
CA GLY A 160 1.47 6.77 9.17
C GLY A 160 0.35 7.42 10.00
N LEU A 161 -0.89 7.22 9.53
CA LEU A 161 -2.19 7.60 10.09
C LEU A 161 -2.45 9.09 10.40
N ASN A 162 -1.45 9.88 10.80
CA ASN A 162 -1.61 11.27 11.25
C ASN A 162 -0.54 12.24 10.70
N GLY A 163 0.31 11.82 9.75
CA GLY A 163 1.37 12.66 9.19
C GLY A 163 1.04 13.42 7.91
N ASN A 164 -0.11 13.13 7.28
CA ASN A 164 -0.45 13.63 5.94
C ASN A 164 -1.44 14.81 5.92
N SER A 165 -1.69 15.49 7.03
CA SER A 165 -2.52 16.71 7.01
C SER A 165 -1.91 17.85 6.17
N ALA A 166 -0.62 17.77 5.81
CA ALA A 166 0.08 18.78 5.05
C ALA A 166 0.11 18.55 3.52
N ASN A 167 -0.53 17.51 2.97
CA ASN A 167 -0.54 17.26 1.52
C ASN A 167 -1.97 17.08 0.99
N PRO A 168 -2.67 18.18 0.63
CA PRO A 168 -4.13 18.18 0.55
C PRO A 168 -4.79 17.51 -0.66
N SER A 169 -4.09 16.84 -1.58
CA SER A 169 -4.71 16.57 -2.90
C SER A 169 -4.32 15.32 -3.68
N ILE A 170 -3.67 14.32 -3.09
CA ILE A 170 -3.41 13.08 -3.83
C ILE A 170 -4.56 12.10 -3.53
N LYS A 171 -5.28 11.72 -4.59
CA LYS A 171 -6.46 10.83 -4.57
C LYS A 171 -6.15 9.55 -5.35
N HIS A 172 -4.96 8.98 -5.19
CA HIS A 172 -4.54 7.77 -5.91
C HIS A 172 -4.28 6.59 -4.95
N PRO A 173 -5.34 5.96 -4.39
CA PRO A 173 -5.22 4.98 -3.31
C PRO A 173 -4.18 3.87 -3.58
N PHE A 174 -4.18 3.31 -4.79
CA PHE A 174 -3.27 2.21 -5.13
C PHE A 174 -1.82 2.67 -5.28
N ILE A 175 -1.58 3.87 -5.82
CA ILE A 175 -0.23 4.42 -6.00
C ILE A 175 0.35 4.78 -4.63
N GLU A 176 -0.46 5.38 -3.76
CA GLU A 176 -0.07 5.75 -2.39
C GLU A 176 0.22 4.52 -1.53
N ALA A 177 -0.72 3.57 -1.48
CA ALA A 177 -0.54 2.33 -0.72
C ALA A 177 0.67 1.51 -1.24
N PHE A 178 0.86 1.47 -2.56
CA PHE A 178 2.07 0.89 -3.16
C PHE A 178 3.34 1.63 -2.74
N SER A 179 3.34 2.97 -2.78
CA SER A 179 4.50 3.80 -2.41
C SER A 179 4.91 3.56 -0.97
N VAL A 180 3.95 3.52 -0.03
CA VAL A 180 4.21 3.20 1.37
C VAL A 180 4.80 1.80 1.51
N ALA A 181 4.22 0.80 0.83
CA ALA A 181 4.74 -0.56 0.89
C ALA A 181 6.18 -0.68 0.36
N ALA A 182 6.46 -0.04 -0.78
CA ALA A 182 7.77 -0.03 -1.41
C ALA A 182 8.83 0.65 -0.52
N ILE A 183 8.49 1.80 0.07
CA ILE A 183 9.37 2.53 0.97
C ILE A 183 9.63 1.70 2.24
N LEU A 184 8.59 1.26 2.95
CA LEU A 184 8.75 0.53 4.21
C LEU A 184 9.58 -0.75 4.07
N GLU A 185 9.39 -1.49 2.97
CA GLU A 185 10.16 -2.71 2.74
C GLU A 185 11.65 -2.45 2.51
N ASN A 186 11.99 -1.31 1.90
CA ASN A 186 13.37 -0.97 1.54
C ASN A 186 14.03 0.01 2.52
N PHE A 187 13.27 0.60 3.45
CA PHE A 187 13.81 1.53 4.45
C PHE A 187 14.51 0.80 5.59
N GLN A 188 14.07 -0.41 5.95
CA GLN A 188 14.65 -1.20 7.05
C GLN A 188 15.62 -2.30 6.58
N LYS A 189 15.61 -2.66 5.29
CA LYS A 189 16.55 -3.62 4.72
C LYS A 189 17.82 -2.86 4.34
N GLY A 190 18.89 -3.12 5.08
CA GLY A 190 20.13 -2.36 5.04
C GLY A 190 20.89 -2.50 3.73
N ASN A 191 20.43 -1.81 2.69
CA ASN A 191 21.23 -1.01 1.77
C ASN A 191 20.30 -0.28 0.79
N ASN A 192 20.47 1.05 0.72
CA ASN A 192 20.00 2.00 -0.32
C ASN A 192 19.04 3.08 0.18
N LEU A 193 17.76 2.80 0.46
CA LEU A 193 16.77 3.89 0.59
C LEU A 193 16.93 4.74 1.88
N TYR A 194 17.24 4.10 3.00
CA TYR A 194 17.58 4.82 4.24
C TYR A 194 18.82 5.71 4.05
N ASP A 195 19.86 5.18 3.41
CA ASP A 195 21.10 5.91 3.17
C ASP A 195 20.91 7.06 2.18
N GLN A 196 20.02 6.91 1.18
CA GLN A 196 19.60 8.04 0.33
C GLN A 196 18.98 9.14 1.16
N PHE A 197 18.02 8.79 2.01
CA PHE A 197 17.34 9.77 2.85
C PHE A 197 18.32 10.47 3.80
N VAL A 198 19.19 9.73 4.48
CA VAL A 198 20.23 10.28 5.36
C VAL A 198 21.21 11.17 4.59
N ARG A 199 21.59 10.81 3.36
CA ARG A 199 22.40 11.66 2.49
C ARG A 199 21.68 12.97 2.16
N GLY A 200 20.40 12.91 1.80
CA GLY A 200 19.56 14.09 1.59
C GLY A 200 19.53 14.99 2.83
N MET A 201 19.30 14.41 4.01
CA MET A 201 19.31 15.13 5.29
C MET A 201 20.66 15.80 5.57
N LYS A 202 21.78 15.11 5.34
CA LYS A 202 23.13 15.68 5.50
C LYS A 202 23.38 16.83 4.53
N ASN A 203 22.87 16.76 3.31
CA ASN A 203 23.01 17.84 2.33
C ASN A 203 22.15 19.06 2.69
N LEU A 204 20.91 18.86 3.16
CA LEU A 204 20.06 19.95 3.63
C LEU A 204 20.70 20.74 4.77
N ASN A 205 21.34 20.05 5.72
CA ASN A 205 22.02 20.71 6.85
C ASN A 205 23.29 21.49 6.44
N LYS A 206 23.75 21.40 5.18
CA LYS A 206 24.87 22.21 4.65
C LYS A 206 24.39 23.48 3.94
N ILE A 207 23.09 23.59 3.66
CA ILE A 207 22.52 24.71 2.90
C ILE A 207 21.99 25.75 3.88
N GLN A 208 22.39 27.00 3.69
CA GLN A 208 21.80 28.12 4.39
C GLN A 208 20.53 28.55 3.65
N PHE A 209 19.39 28.18 4.22
CA PHE A 209 18.06 28.60 3.78
C PHE A 209 17.66 29.92 4.47
N SER A 210 16.41 30.35 4.30
CA SER A 210 15.85 31.55 4.94
C SER A 210 16.14 31.62 6.46
N GLU A 211 16.34 32.84 6.98
CA GLU A 211 16.42 33.10 8.42
C GLU A 211 15.04 32.99 9.11
N ASN A 212 13.96 33.28 8.37
CA ASN A 212 12.60 33.03 8.85
C ASN A 212 12.35 31.51 8.94
N GLN A 213 11.98 31.03 10.13
CA GLN A 213 11.86 29.60 10.44
C GLN A 213 10.79 28.86 9.62
N GLU A 214 9.63 29.47 9.37
CA GLU A 214 8.56 28.85 8.58
C GLU A 214 8.97 28.70 7.12
N GLN A 215 9.53 29.77 6.55
CA GLN A 215 10.05 29.77 5.18
C GLN A 215 11.21 28.79 5.04
N ARG A 216 12.13 28.76 6.02
CA ARG A 216 13.25 27.82 6.08
C ARG A 216 12.79 26.36 6.05
N LEU A 217 11.70 26.06 6.77
CA LEU A 217 11.14 24.73 6.83
C LEU A 217 10.43 24.36 5.52
N LEU A 218 9.72 25.30 4.89
CA LEU A 218 9.11 25.11 3.58
C LEU A 218 10.15 24.83 2.49
N GLU A 219 11.24 25.61 2.46
CA GLU A 219 12.36 25.42 1.54
C GLU A 219 13.03 24.05 1.73
N ALA A 220 13.29 23.65 2.98
CA ALA A 220 13.86 22.35 3.28
C ALA A 220 12.95 21.18 2.85
N ARG A 221 11.63 21.32 2.99
CA ARG A 221 10.66 20.34 2.50
C ARG A 221 10.69 20.24 0.98
N GLY A 222 10.69 21.38 0.28
CA GLY A 222 10.81 21.43 -1.17
C GLY A 222 12.12 20.80 -1.67
N ALA A 223 13.23 21.11 -1.01
CA ALA A 223 14.53 20.55 -1.33
C ALA A 223 14.61 19.03 -1.08
N MET A 224 14.02 18.51 0.01
CA MET A 224 13.95 17.06 0.24
C MET A 224 13.08 16.36 -0.80
N TYR A 225 11.92 16.94 -1.14
CA TYR A 225 11.06 16.42 -2.20
C TYR A 225 11.80 16.32 -3.54
N LEU A 226 12.46 17.40 -3.97
CA LEU A 226 13.23 17.41 -5.22
C LEU A 226 14.42 16.44 -5.18
N PHE A 227 15.08 16.32 -4.02
CA PHE A 227 16.18 15.37 -3.85
C PHE A 227 15.70 13.92 -4.07
N MET A 228 14.59 13.53 -3.44
CA MET A 228 14.03 12.18 -3.61
C MET A 228 13.43 11.97 -5.00
N PHE A 229 12.78 12.98 -5.57
CA PHE A 229 12.18 12.89 -6.90
C PHE A 229 13.21 12.60 -8.00
N ASN A 230 14.40 13.19 -7.88
CA ASN A 230 15.51 13.03 -8.81
C ASN A 230 16.46 11.88 -8.42
N ASN A 231 16.15 11.12 -7.37
CA ASN A 231 17.01 10.04 -6.89
C ASN A 231 16.84 8.79 -7.77
N GLN A 232 17.86 8.45 -8.57
CA GLN A 232 17.80 7.29 -9.47
C GLN A 232 17.66 5.96 -8.71
N GLU A 233 18.39 5.77 -7.60
CA GLU A 233 18.29 4.54 -6.81
C GLU A 233 16.88 4.35 -6.22
N PHE A 234 16.21 5.44 -5.87
CA PHE A 234 14.82 5.39 -5.42
C PHE A 234 13.87 5.02 -6.57
N ARG A 235 14.06 5.58 -7.77
CA ARG A 235 13.29 5.20 -8.98
C ARG A 235 13.46 3.71 -9.30
N ASP A 236 14.69 3.21 -9.28
CA ASP A 236 15.00 1.79 -9.52
C ASP A 236 14.36 0.89 -8.45
N THR A 237 14.33 1.35 -7.19
CA THR A 237 13.64 0.66 -6.09
C THR A 237 12.14 0.57 -6.37
N LEU A 238 11.49 1.68 -6.78
CA LEU A 238 10.05 1.69 -7.10
C LEU A 238 9.73 0.73 -8.26
N ILE A 239 10.55 0.70 -9.31
CA ILE A 239 10.39 -0.23 -10.45
C ILE A 239 10.51 -1.68 -9.96
N SER A 240 11.54 -2.00 -9.18
CA SER A 240 11.77 -3.34 -8.64
C SER A 240 10.61 -3.80 -7.74
N GLU A 241 10.10 -2.93 -6.87
CA GLU A 241 8.96 -3.23 -5.99
C GLU A 241 7.65 -3.40 -6.77
N TYR A 242 7.47 -2.66 -7.87
CA TYR A 242 6.32 -2.81 -8.77
C TYR A 242 6.35 -4.20 -9.43
N GLU A 243 7.49 -4.59 -10.00
CA GLU A 243 7.66 -5.89 -10.65
C GLU A 243 7.34 -7.07 -9.72
N LYS A 244 7.68 -6.96 -8.42
CA LYS A 244 7.35 -7.97 -7.40
C LYS A 244 5.85 -8.12 -7.14
N ARG A 245 5.04 -7.10 -7.46
CA ARG A 245 3.63 -6.95 -7.02
C ARG A 245 2.62 -6.78 -8.14
N LYS A 246 3.05 -6.48 -9.35
CA LYS A 246 2.21 -6.10 -10.51
C LYS A 246 1.07 -7.06 -10.84
N GLN A 247 1.14 -8.31 -10.37
CA GLN A 247 0.07 -9.31 -10.53
C GLN A 247 -1.26 -8.87 -9.91
N VAL A 248 -1.24 -8.10 -8.81
CA VAL A 248 -2.47 -7.67 -8.11
C VAL A 248 -2.67 -6.16 -8.12
N LEU A 249 -1.70 -5.39 -8.59
CA LEU A 249 -1.81 -3.94 -8.67
C LEU A 249 -2.72 -3.56 -9.85
N PRO A 250 -3.80 -2.80 -9.63
CA PRO A 250 -4.74 -2.46 -10.69
C PRO A 250 -4.23 -1.34 -11.61
N PHE A 251 -2.95 -0.93 -11.52
CA PHE A 251 -2.36 0.06 -12.42
C PHE A 251 -1.17 -0.50 -13.19
N TYR A 252 -1.00 -0.03 -14.42
CA TYR A 252 0.16 -0.33 -15.24
C TYR A 252 1.25 0.72 -15.00
N LEU A 253 2.49 0.29 -14.76
CA LEU A 253 3.64 1.20 -14.68
C LEU A 253 4.28 1.33 -16.06
N LYS A 254 4.26 2.54 -16.61
CA LYS A 254 5.04 2.92 -17.79
C LYS A 254 6.39 3.47 -17.35
N VAL A 255 7.42 2.65 -17.54
CA VAL A 255 8.83 3.02 -17.34
C VAL A 255 9.34 3.82 -18.53
#